data_AF-A0A9D8VXV6-F1
#
_entry.id   AF-A0A9D8VXV6-F1
#
_cell.length_a   1.000
_cell.length_b   1.000
_cell.length_c   1.000
_cell.angle_alpha   90.00
_cell.angle_beta   90.00
_cell.angle_gamma   90.00
#
_symmetry.space_group_name_H-M   'P 1'
#
loop_
_entity.id
_entity.type
_entity.pdbx_description
1 polymer ?
#
loop_
_entity_poly.entity_id
_entity_poly.type
_entity_poly.pdbx_seq_one_letter_code
_entity_poly.pdbx_strand_id
1 'polypeptide(L)' 'MQLGERLCGSPEEFKAWSQNLGHERVLTTLTSYGTVPAARQAELIRGMEAEKKVSEEERIAAIVAATMRQMKED' A
#
# COMPACT_ATOMS: atom_id res chain seq x y z
N MET A 1 -12.85 -2.52 -6.86
CA MET A 1 -11.71 -3.32 -7.35
C MET A 1 -10.47 -2.46 -7.56
N GLN A 2 -10.57 -1.33 -8.27
CA GLN A 2 -9.44 -0.45 -8.61
C GLN A 2 -8.67 0.19 -7.43
N LEU A 3 -9.22 0.18 -6.21
CA LEU A 3 -8.53 0.67 -5.00
C LEU A 3 -7.63 -0.42 -4.40
N GLY A 4 -8.12 -1.65 -4.28
CA GLY A 4 -7.32 -2.77 -3.80
C GLY A 4 -6.13 -3.08 -4.72
N GLU A 5 -6.28 -2.94 -6.05
CA GLU A 5 -5.18 -3.14 -7.01
C GLU A 5 -4.06 -2.10 -6.86
N ARG A 6 -4.38 -0.93 -6.28
CA ARG A 6 -3.41 0.13 -6.00
C ARG A 6 -2.78 0.00 -4.61
N LEU A 7 -3.53 -0.52 -3.64
CA LEU A 7 -3.10 -0.63 -2.24
C LEU A 7 -2.38 -1.94 -1.94
N CYS A 8 -2.70 -3.02 -2.65
CA CYS A 8 -2.15 -4.35 -2.40
C CYS A 8 -1.06 -4.67 -3.43
N GLY A 9 0.15 -4.95 -2.95
CA GLY A 9 1.29 -5.37 -3.77
C GLY A 9 1.35 -6.88 -3.99
N SER A 10 0.57 -7.66 -3.25
CA SER A 10 0.50 -9.11 -3.40
C SER A 10 -0.94 -9.66 -3.45
N PRO A 11 -1.14 -10.86 -4.02
CA PRO A 11 -2.43 -11.55 -3.97
C PRO A 11 -2.93 -11.80 -2.54
N GLU A 12 -2.03 -12.05 -1.58
CA GLU A 12 -2.38 -12.29 -0.17
C GLU A 12 -2.93 -11.01 0.49
N GLU A 13 -2.28 -9.86 0.26
CA GLU A 13 -2.75 -8.55 0.72
C GLU A 13 -4.11 -8.20 0.10
N PHE A 14 -4.28 -8.45 -1.19
CA PHE A 14 -5.54 -8.21 -1.89
C PHE A 14 -6.67 -9.09 -1.33
N LYS A 15 -6.38 -10.34 -0.99
CA LYS A 15 -7.32 -11.24 -0.30
C LYS A 15 -7.71 -10.68 1.07
N ALA A 16 -6.73 -10.32 1.90
CA ALA A 16 -6.94 -9.76 3.23
C ALA A 16 -7.79 -8.49 3.20
N TRP A 17 -7.49 -7.58 2.26
CA TRP A 17 -8.25 -6.35 2.02
C TRP A 17 -9.70 -6.66 1.61
N SER A 18 -9.90 -7.59 0.68
CA SER A 18 -11.25 -7.96 0.25
C SER A 18 -12.10 -8.61 1.34
N GLN A 19 -11.50 -9.46 2.18
CA GLN A 19 -12.17 -10.10 3.30
C GLN A 19 -12.55 -9.07 4.38
N ASN A 20 -11.71 -8.06 4.61
CA ASN A 20 -12.00 -6.98 5.55
C ASN A 20 -13.22 -6.14 5.12
N LEU A 21 -13.49 -6.08 3.81
CA LEU A 21 -14.67 -5.40 3.24
C LEU A 21 -15.93 -6.27 3.20
N GLY A 22 -15.89 -7.51 3.71
CA GLY A 22 -17.01 -8.45 3.64
C GLY A 22 -17.24 -9.05 2.25
N HIS A 23 -16.34 -8.81 1.30
CA HIS A 23 -16.37 -9.43 -0.03
C HIS A 23 -15.60 -10.75 -0.02
N GLU A 24 -16.15 -11.79 0.62
CA GLU A 24 -15.51 -13.12 0.65
C GLU A 24 -15.39 -13.77 -0.75
N ARG A 25 -16.22 -13.34 -1.71
CA ARG A 25 -16.23 -13.80 -3.11
C ARG A 25 -15.46 -12.86 -4.06
N VAL A 26 -14.20 -12.56 -3.76
CA VAL A 26 -13.31 -11.92 -4.76
C VAL A 26 -12.70 -12.99 -5.66
N LEU A 27 -12.98 -12.85 -6.97
CA LEU A 27 -12.39 -13.49 -8.16
C LEU A 27 -11.99 -14.95 -7.98
N THR A 28 -12.61 -15.83 -8.77
CA THR A 28 -12.50 -17.30 -8.71
C THR A 28 -11.07 -17.86 -8.61
N THR A 29 -10.02 -17.13 -9.01
CA THR A 29 -8.61 -17.50 -8.85
C THR A 29 -8.06 -17.37 -7.41
N LEU A 30 -8.56 -16.41 -6.62
CA LEU A 30 -8.11 -16.17 -5.25
C LEU A 30 -8.67 -17.19 -4.24
N THR A 31 -9.68 -17.97 -4.63
CA THR A 31 -10.24 -19.07 -3.84
C THR A 31 -9.18 -20.13 -3.50
N SER A 32 -8.20 -20.34 -4.41
CA SER A 32 -7.10 -21.29 -4.21
C SER A 32 -6.19 -20.95 -3.03
N TYR A 33 -6.20 -19.69 -2.55
CA TYR A 33 -5.42 -19.25 -1.38
C TYR A 33 -6.15 -19.50 -0.05
N GLY A 34 -7.39 -20.00 -0.08
CA GLY A 34 -8.18 -20.23 1.13
C GLY A 34 -8.56 -18.94 1.85
N THR A 35 -8.94 -19.07 3.12
CA THR A 35 -9.26 -17.94 4.01
C THR A 35 -7.97 -17.45 4.67
N VAL A 36 -7.70 -16.14 4.64
CA VAL A 36 -6.59 -15.56 5.40
C VAL A 36 -6.98 -15.61 6.89
N PRO A 37 -6.19 -16.25 7.77
CA PRO A 37 -6.48 -16.27 9.20
C PRO A 37 -6.53 -14.86 9.79
N ALA A 38 -7.41 -14.60 10.76
CA ALA A 38 -7.63 -13.26 11.31
C ALA A 38 -6.35 -12.56 11.82
N ALA A 39 -5.44 -13.31 12.48
CA ALA A 39 -4.16 -12.77 12.94
C ALA A 39 -3.29 -12.28 11.78
N ARG A 40 -3.18 -13.11 10.73
CA ARG A 40 -2.43 -12.79 9.51
C ARG A 40 -3.06 -11.65 8.72
N GLN A 41 -4.39 -11.63 8.63
CA GLN A 41 -5.13 -10.54 8.01
C GLN A 41 -4.81 -9.21 8.71
N ALA A 42 -4.79 -9.20 10.04
CA ALA A 42 -4.48 -8.00 10.81
C ALA A 42 -3.03 -7.52 10.61
N GLU A 43 -2.06 -8.43 10.48
CA GLU A 43 -0.67 -8.09 10.12
C GLU A 43 -0.58 -7.43 8.75
N LEU A 44 -1.22 -8.03 7.75
CA LEU A 44 -1.22 -7.53 6.38
C LEU A 44 -1.90 -6.15 6.29
N ILE A 45 -3.04 -5.97 6.96
CA ILE A 45 -3.78 -4.71 6.98
C ILE A 45 -2.97 -3.60 7.65
N ARG A 46 -2.30 -3.88 8.78
CA ARG A 46 -1.39 -2.92 9.42
C ARG A 46 -0.17 -2.60 8.56
N GLY A 47 0.34 -3.58 7.83
CA GLY A 47 1.45 -3.40 6.89
C GLY A 47 1.09 -2.48 5.72
N MET A 48 -0.16 -2.51 5.26
CA MET A 48 -0.64 -1.64 4.17
C MET A 48 -0.71 -0.16 4.57
N GLU A 49 -0.89 0.17 5.85
CA GLU A 49 -0.83 1.56 6.35
C GLU A 49 0.61 2.10 6.42
N ALA A 50 1.62 1.22 6.40
CA ALA A 50 3.01 1.61 6.31
C ALA A 50 3.37 2.01 4.87
N GLU A 51 2.66 3.01 4.31
CA GLU A 51 3.23 3.81 3.24
C GLU A 51 4.61 4.30 3.72
N LYS A 52 5.60 4.28 2.83
CA LYS A 52 6.90 4.92 3.07
C LYS A 52 6.64 6.36 3.51
N LYS A 53 6.63 6.59 4.82
CA LYS A 53 6.74 7.93 5.38
C LYS A 53 8.11 8.42 4.91
N VAL A 54 8.11 9.18 3.82
CA VAL A 54 9.30 9.94 3.43
C VAL A 54 9.66 10.76 4.65
N SER A 55 10.86 10.54 5.15
CA SER A 55 11.33 11.22 6.35
C SER A 55 11.23 12.73 6.16
N GLU A 56 11.01 13.46 7.24
CA GLU A 56 10.91 14.91 7.17
C GLU A 56 12.21 15.50 6.58
N GLU A 57 13.34 14.88 6.91
CA GLU A 57 14.65 15.19 6.34
C GLU A 57 14.70 14.98 4.82
N GLU A 58 14.19 13.87 4.29
CA GLU A 58 14.13 13.62 2.85
C GLU A 58 13.20 14.61 2.13
N ARG A 59 12.08 14.99 2.75
CA ARG A 59 11.17 16.01 2.18
C ARG A 59 11.84 17.39 2.13
N ILE A 60 12.49 17.80 3.22
CA ILE A 60 13.21 19.08 3.29
C ILE A 60 14.36 19.09 2.28
N ALA A 61 15.14 18.01 2.19
CA ALA A 61 16.24 17.89 1.23
C ALA A 61 15.75 18.01 -0.22
N ALA A 62 14.60 17.38 -0.55
CA ALA A 62 14.01 17.49 -1.87
C ALA A 62 13.57 18.93 -2.21
N ILE A 63 12.98 19.64 -1.26
CA ILE A 63 12.55 21.04 -1.43
C ILE A 63 13.76 21.94 -1.65
N VAL A 64 14.78 21.87 -0.80
CA VAL A 64 16.00 22.67 -0.92
C VAL A 64 16.70 22.42 -2.26
N ALA A 65 16.82 21.15 -2.66
CA ALA A 65 17.43 20.79 -3.94
C ALA A 65 16.65 21.35 -5.15
N ALA A 66 15.32 21.37 -5.09
CA ALA A 66 14.49 21.96 -6.13
C ALA A 66 14.69 23.48 -6.22
N THR A 67 14.71 24.18 -5.08
CA THR A 67 14.95 25.63 -5.04
C THR A 67 16.32 26.01 -5.58
N MET A 68 17.38 25.26 -5.22
CA MET A 68 18.73 25.52 -5.72
C MET A 68 18.89 25.30 -7.22
N ARG A 69 18.05 24.45 -7.83
CA ARG A 69 18.03 24.26 -9.29
C ARG A 69 17.44 25.47 -9.99
N GLN A 70 16.29 25.98 -9.50
CA GLN A 70 15.67 27.20 -10.04
C GLN A 70 16.63 28.40 -9.97
N MET A 71 17.33 28.59 -8.86
CA MET A 71 18.29 29.70 -8.70
C MET A 71 19.55 29.59 -9.58
N LYS A 72 19.83 28.42 -10.18
CA LYS A 72 20.96 28.21 -11.10
C LYS A 72 20.57 28.41 -12.57
N GLU A 73 19.28 28.42 -12.86
CA GLU A 73 18.74 28.60 -14.22
C GLU A 73 18.37 30.07 -14.50
N ASP A 74 18.37 30.92 -13.46
CA ASP A 74 18.30 32.40 -13.52
C ASP A 74 19.69 33.05 -13.49
#